data_AF-A0A352VER1-F1
#
_entry.id   AF-A0A352VER1-F1
#
_cell.length_a   1.000
_cell.length_b   1.000
_cell.length_c   1.000
_cell.angle_alpha   90.00
_cell.angle_beta   90.00
_cell.angle_gamma   90.00
#
_symmetry.space_group_name_H-M   'P 1'
#
loop_
_entity.id
_entity.type
_entity.pdbx_description
1 polymer ?
#
loop_
_entity_poly.entity_id
_entity_poly.type
_entity_poly.pdbx_seq_one_letter_code
_entity_poly.pdbx_strand_id
1 'polypeptide(L)'
;MNSKERVFSVITGKEPDRPPVVFTLSLYGSKLINVPPEIYYTNYNEYVRGQAAVINQIEPDILLAPFALSYEGAAFGSEITYLNHGVPNIKKPAFKNISDMLNIKIPDIDTDKHILYIRNSVKLLKQEFGDSFPIAAIVTSPIDLPILLLGLDLWLETILFNKDAAKIISDITAEFCIRYANALIDGGADLIVMPGEFWNPRIVSKDIAIQYALPLFIRTFPQIKAPIVLHSGGNPISPIDLYVQVPNVIAFLLSKMDSFADARKIAGKERLLMGNMEGTHLFNLNEQTIEKICYKILEDTKNDTNFIFATAGADIQYDTDINKIILVKKIMSQRR
;
A
#
# COMPACT_ATOMS: atom_id res chain seq x y z
N MET A 1 1.56 7.28 24.39
CA MET A 1 1.06 6.06 23.73
C MET A 1 2.19 5.39 22.97
N ASN A 2 2.21 4.07 22.84
CA ASN A 2 3.06 3.42 21.84
C ASN A 2 2.48 3.63 20.43
N SER A 3 3.20 3.23 19.38
CA SER A 3 2.78 3.46 18.00
C SER A 3 1.48 2.73 17.64
N LYS A 4 1.29 1.50 18.13
CA LYS A 4 0.06 0.73 17.93
C LYS A 4 -1.14 1.41 18.58
N GLU A 5 -1.06 1.78 19.86
CA GLU A 5 -2.10 2.52 20.57
C GLU A 5 -2.46 3.82 19.85
N ARG A 6 -1.47 4.56 19.35
CA ARG A 6 -1.66 5.82 18.64
C ARG A 6 -2.43 5.62 17.33
N VAL A 7 -2.03 4.66 16.51
CA VAL A 7 -2.66 4.36 15.23
C VAL A 7 -4.08 3.82 15.43
N PHE A 8 -4.27 2.89 16.36
CA PHE A 8 -5.60 2.35 16.65
C PHE A 8 -6.55 3.36 17.32
N SER A 9 -6.02 4.35 18.05
CA SER A 9 -6.84 5.47 18.55
C SER A 9 -7.47 6.21 17.37
N VAL A 10 -6.66 6.61 16.38
CA VAL A 10 -7.17 7.29 15.17
C VAL A 10 -8.14 6.40 14.40
N ILE A 11 -7.81 5.12 14.16
CA ILE A 11 -8.70 4.17 13.46
C ILE A 11 -10.05 4.00 14.14
N THR A 12 -10.10 4.11 15.46
CA THR A 12 -11.35 3.98 16.24
C THR A 12 -12.03 5.32 16.53
N GLY A 13 -11.59 6.40 15.88
CA GLY A 13 -12.17 7.75 16.02
C GLY A 13 -11.84 8.43 17.36
N LYS A 14 -10.81 7.95 18.06
CA LYS A 14 -10.29 8.55 19.30
C LYS A 14 -9.12 9.46 19.00
N GLU A 15 -8.95 10.49 19.83
CA GLU A 15 -7.83 11.41 19.72
C GLU A 15 -6.53 10.76 20.21
N PRO A 16 -5.46 10.74 19.39
CA PRO A 16 -4.15 10.23 19.80
C PRO A 16 -3.34 11.29 20.59
N ASP A 17 -2.20 10.91 21.16
CA ASP A 17 -1.25 11.85 21.80
C ASP A 17 -0.51 12.77 20.81
N ARG A 18 -0.46 12.37 19.54
CA ARG A 18 -0.09 13.16 18.36
C ARG A 18 -0.57 12.42 17.10
N PRO A 19 -0.69 13.07 15.93
CA PRO A 19 -0.94 12.36 14.68
C PRO A 19 0.12 11.26 14.44
N PRO A 20 -0.28 10.04 14.03
CA PRO A 20 0.66 9.03 13.58
C PRO A 20 1.43 9.50 12.33
N VAL A 21 2.69 9.06 12.22
CA VAL A 21 3.60 9.37 11.11
C VAL A 21 4.08 8.07 10.49
N VAL A 22 3.74 7.87 9.23
CA VAL A 22 3.99 6.65 8.47
C VAL A 22 4.85 6.95 7.26
N PHE A 23 5.72 6.03 6.91
CA PHE A 23 6.55 6.12 5.73
C PHE A 23 6.51 4.80 4.97
N THR A 24 6.58 4.86 3.64
CA THR A 24 6.78 3.68 2.81
C THR A 24 8.27 3.35 2.81
N LEU A 25 8.71 2.56 3.80
CA LEU A 25 10.12 2.20 4.06
C LEU A 25 10.35 0.68 4.02
N SER A 26 9.66 -0.03 3.12
CA SER A 26 9.86 -1.47 3.02
C SER A 26 11.27 -1.78 2.53
N LEU A 27 11.68 -1.15 1.42
CA LEU A 27 13.02 -1.30 0.82
C LEU A 27 14.11 -0.70 1.71
N TYR A 28 13.85 0.44 2.35
CA TYR A 28 14.89 1.24 3.00
C TYR A 28 15.63 0.49 4.13
N GLY A 29 14.98 -0.48 4.77
CA GLY A 29 15.61 -1.36 5.75
C GLY A 29 16.84 -2.08 5.20
N SER A 30 16.87 -2.46 3.93
CA SER A 30 18.02 -3.12 3.30
C SER A 30 19.26 -2.23 3.25
N LYS A 31 19.06 -0.93 2.95
CA LYS A 31 20.12 0.09 3.01
C LYS A 31 20.68 0.23 4.42
N LEU A 32 19.80 0.34 5.41
CA LEU A 32 20.21 0.58 6.80
C LEU A 32 21.07 -0.55 7.37
N ILE A 33 20.86 -1.78 6.92
CA ILE A 33 21.64 -2.96 7.35
C ILE A 33 22.72 -3.37 6.34
N ASN A 34 22.92 -2.58 5.27
CA ASN A 34 23.87 -2.83 4.19
C ASN A 34 23.75 -4.24 3.57
N VAL A 35 22.52 -4.66 3.27
CA VAL A 35 22.20 -5.94 2.61
C VAL A 35 21.64 -5.66 1.21
N PRO A 36 22.14 -6.33 0.16
CA PRO A 36 21.58 -6.20 -1.20
C PRO A 36 20.06 -6.45 -1.24
N PRO A 37 19.27 -5.66 -1.99
CA PRO A 37 17.82 -5.86 -2.05
C PRO A 37 17.40 -7.27 -2.46
N GLU A 38 18.16 -7.97 -3.31
CA GLU A 38 17.89 -9.37 -3.63
C GLU A 38 17.88 -10.27 -2.40
N ILE A 39 18.92 -10.20 -1.56
CA ILE A 39 19.01 -10.98 -0.32
C ILE A 39 17.90 -10.54 0.64
N TYR A 40 17.69 -9.23 0.76
CA TYR A 40 16.67 -8.67 1.64
C TYR A 40 15.25 -9.12 1.27
N TYR A 41 14.93 -9.22 -0.03
CA TYR A 41 13.64 -9.68 -0.51
C TYR A 41 13.51 -11.20 -0.68
N THR A 42 14.58 -11.98 -0.42
CA THR A 42 14.54 -13.46 -0.48
C THR A 42 14.75 -14.13 0.88
N ASN A 43 15.21 -13.38 1.88
CA ASN A 43 15.38 -13.86 3.25
C ASN A 43 14.56 -13.01 4.22
N TYR A 44 13.44 -13.56 4.71
CA TYR A 44 12.53 -12.84 5.59
C TYR A 44 13.18 -12.42 6.93
N ASN A 45 14.24 -13.11 7.38
CA ASN A 45 14.99 -12.69 8.57
C ASN A 45 15.77 -11.39 8.31
N GLU A 46 16.35 -11.24 7.12
CA GLU A 46 17.02 -10.00 6.73
C GLU A 46 16.00 -8.86 6.56
N TYR A 47 14.81 -9.17 6.04
CA TYR A 47 13.70 -8.21 6.00
C TYR A 47 13.36 -7.64 7.38
N VAL A 48 13.10 -8.53 8.35
CA VAL A 48 12.77 -8.12 9.73
C VAL A 48 13.93 -7.40 10.40
N ARG A 49 15.17 -7.83 10.19
CA ARG A 49 16.37 -7.11 10.67
C ARG A 49 16.43 -5.68 10.13
N GLY A 50 16.09 -5.47 8.86
CA GLY A 50 16.03 -4.13 8.28
C GLY A 50 14.90 -3.29 8.86
N GLN A 51 13.73 -3.88 9.11
CA GLN A 51 12.64 -3.18 9.79
C GLN A 51 13.00 -2.81 11.24
N ALA A 52 13.75 -3.65 11.96
CA ALA A 52 14.31 -3.28 13.26
C ALA A 52 15.22 -2.05 13.17
N ALA A 53 16.05 -1.95 12.12
CA ALA A 53 16.88 -0.77 11.88
C ALA A 53 16.05 0.48 11.54
N VAL A 54 14.95 0.32 10.78
CA VAL A 54 13.98 1.40 10.50
C VAL A 54 13.35 1.90 11.80
N ILE A 55 12.93 1.00 12.69
CA ILE A 55 12.40 1.37 14.01
C ILE A 55 13.42 2.19 14.78
N ASN A 56 14.65 1.67 14.92
CA ASN A 56 15.68 2.28 15.76
C ASN A 56 16.15 3.66 15.26
N GLN A 57 16.04 3.95 13.97
CA GLN A 57 16.58 5.19 13.38
C GLN A 57 15.52 6.21 12.96
N ILE A 58 14.30 5.76 12.65
CA ILE A 58 13.24 6.61 12.06
C ILE A 58 11.96 6.57 12.91
N GLU A 59 11.73 5.50 13.66
CA GLU A 59 10.55 5.33 14.54
C GLU A 59 9.20 5.60 13.82
N PRO A 60 8.89 4.94 12.68
CA PRO A 60 7.58 5.07 12.05
C PRO A 60 6.48 4.51 12.96
N ASP A 61 5.25 5.04 12.84
CA ASP A 61 4.13 4.57 13.66
C ASP A 61 3.44 3.31 13.11
N ILE A 62 3.75 2.90 11.87
CA ILE A 62 3.28 1.66 11.23
C ILE A 62 4.48 0.99 10.57
N LEU A 63 4.61 -0.33 10.73
CA LEU A 63 5.57 -1.14 9.97
C LEU A 63 4.91 -1.69 8.71
N LEU A 64 5.68 -1.73 7.61
CA LEU A 64 5.21 -2.37 6.38
C LEU A 64 5.68 -3.82 6.33
N ALA A 65 4.78 -4.69 5.86
CA ALA A 65 5.20 -5.95 5.27
C ALA A 65 5.98 -5.66 3.96
N PRO A 66 6.73 -6.65 3.41
CA PRO A 66 7.50 -6.41 2.20
C PRO A 66 6.64 -5.89 1.04
N PHE A 67 6.97 -4.69 0.56
CA PHE A 67 6.42 -4.10 -0.65
C PHE A 67 7.02 -4.76 -1.89
N ALA A 68 6.44 -5.88 -2.28
CA ALA A 68 6.87 -6.68 -3.43
C ALA A 68 5.66 -7.18 -4.22
N LEU A 69 4.89 -6.26 -4.84
CA LEU A 69 3.72 -6.62 -5.65
C LEU A 69 4.06 -7.61 -6.78
N SER A 70 5.30 -7.57 -7.26
CA SER A 70 5.82 -8.52 -8.25
C SER A 70 5.79 -9.98 -7.78
N TYR A 71 5.71 -10.25 -6.48
CA TYR A 71 5.61 -11.60 -5.93
C TYR A 71 4.23 -12.21 -6.12
N GLU A 72 3.18 -11.38 -6.15
CA GLU A 72 1.85 -11.82 -6.60
C GLU A 72 1.94 -12.27 -8.06
N GLY A 73 2.56 -11.47 -8.94
CA GLY A 73 2.77 -11.86 -10.33
C GLY A 73 3.63 -13.13 -10.48
N ALA A 74 4.71 -13.25 -9.70
CA ALA A 74 5.58 -14.42 -9.72
C ALA A 74 4.85 -15.70 -9.31
N ALA A 75 3.94 -15.62 -8.34
CA ALA A 75 3.10 -16.75 -7.93
C ALA A 75 2.19 -17.24 -9.07
N PHE A 76 1.78 -16.35 -9.97
CA PHE A 76 1.04 -16.69 -11.20
C PHE A 76 1.95 -17.03 -12.40
N GLY A 77 3.28 -17.00 -12.23
CA GLY A 77 4.24 -17.39 -13.26
C GLY A 77 4.94 -16.25 -13.99
N SER A 78 4.80 -15.00 -13.55
CA SER A 78 5.57 -13.87 -14.10
C SER A 78 7.06 -14.03 -13.79
N GLU A 79 7.92 -13.58 -14.71
CA GLU A 79 9.35 -13.46 -14.45
C GLU A 79 9.62 -12.17 -13.67
N ILE A 80 10.39 -12.26 -12.59
CA ILE A 80 10.78 -11.11 -11.77
C ILE A 80 12.26 -10.78 -11.94
N THR A 81 12.60 -9.53 -11.65
CA THR A 81 13.98 -9.05 -11.57
C THR A 81 14.20 -8.35 -10.24
N TYR A 82 15.39 -8.54 -9.66
CA TYR A 82 15.83 -7.79 -8.50
C TYR A 82 16.64 -6.57 -8.96
N LEU A 83 16.40 -5.42 -8.34
CA LEU A 83 17.07 -4.17 -8.65
C LEU A 83 18.08 -3.87 -7.54
N ASN A 84 19.24 -3.32 -7.91
CA ASN A 84 20.27 -2.99 -6.92
C ASN A 84 19.78 -1.96 -5.90
N HIS A 85 19.01 -0.97 -6.35
CA HIS A 85 18.52 0.17 -5.55
C HIS A 85 16.98 0.27 -5.67
N GLY A 86 16.28 -0.87 -5.68
CA GLY A 86 14.84 -0.91 -5.89
C GLY A 86 14.18 -2.17 -5.34
N VAL A 87 12.85 -2.15 -5.27
CA VAL A 87 12.06 -3.35 -4.96
C VAL A 87 12.08 -4.33 -6.13
N PRO A 88 11.83 -5.64 -5.90
CA PRO A 88 11.70 -6.59 -6.99
C PRO A 88 10.56 -6.18 -7.93
N ASN A 89 10.78 -6.28 -9.24
CA ASN A 89 9.82 -5.86 -10.25
C ASN A 89 9.50 -6.98 -11.25
N ILE A 90 8.35 -6.88 -11.93
CA ILE A 90 8.00 -7.77 -13.04
C ILE A 90 8.90 -7.45 -14.22
N LYS A 91 9.69 -8.44 -14.65
CA LYS A 91 10.46 -8.39 -15.90
C LYS A 91 9.61 -8.82 -17.08
N LYS A 92 8.75 -9.81 -16.88
CA LYS A 92 7.85 -10.32 -17.92
C LYS A 92 6.53 -10.79 -17.30
N PRO A 93 5.37 -10.32 -17.78
CA PRO A 93 4.08 -10.79 -17.31
C PRO A 93 3.90 -12.31 -17.57
N ALA A 94 3.14 -12.96 -16.70
CA ALA A 94 2.80 -14.38 -16.80
C ALA A 94 2.04 -14.72 -18.09
N PHE A 95 1.21 -13.81 -18.57
CA PHE A 95 0.33 -14.02 -19.72
C PHE A 95 0.64 -13.03 -20.85
N LYS A 96 0.41 -13.46 -22.08
CA LYS A 96 0.59 -12.62 -23.28
C LYS A 96 -0.73 -12.23 -23.94
N ASN A 97 -1.81 -12.93 -23.60
CA ASN A 97 -3.14 -12.73 -24.17
C ASN A 97 -4.21 -13.13 -23.15
N ILE A 98 -5.44 -12.72 -23.42
CA ILE A 98 -6.59 -12.92 -22.51
C ILE A 98 -7.04 -14.38 -22.44
N SER A 99 -6.96 -15.12 -23.54
CA SER A 99 -7.35 -16.54 -23.54
C SER A 99 -6.55 -17.37 -22.54
N ASP A 100 -5.27 -17.04 -22.33
CA ASP A 100 -4.42 -17.73 -21.34
C ASP A 100 -4.90 -17.46 -19.90
N MET A 101 -5.46 -16.28 -19.63
CA MET A 101 -5.94 -15.91 -18.30
C MET A 101 -7.30 -16.52 -17.95
N LEU A 102 -8.13 -16.88 -18.93
CA LEU A 102 -9.48 -17.42 -18.68
C LEU A 102 -9.46 -18.77 -17.94
N ASN A 103 -8.34 -19.49 -18.00
CA ASN A 103 -8.16 -20.80 -17.34
C ASN A 103 -7.01 -20.78 -16.32
N ILE A 104 -6.69 -19.59 -15.79
CA ILE A 104 -5.59 -19.42 -14.84
C ILE A 104 -5.85 -20.23 -13.56
N LYS A 105 -4.82 -20.92 -13.09
CA LYS A 105 -4.86 -21.60 -11.79
C LYS A 105 -4.44 -20.60 -10.72
N ILE A 106 -5.28 -20.45 -9.70
CA ILE A 106 -4.94 -19.63 -8.53
C ILE A 106 -3.79 -20.33 -7.78
N PRO A 107 -2.68 -19.62 -7.53
CA PRO A 107 -1.56 -20.19 -6.79
C PRO A 107 -1.97 -20.53 -5.36
N ASP A 108 -1.33 -21.57 -4.83
CA ASP A 108 -1.56 -21.99 -3.46
C ASP A 108 -0.77 -21.09 -2.49
N ILE A 109 -1.51 -20.33 -1.68
CA ILE A 109 -0.97 -19.39 -0.70
C ILE A 109 -0.11 -20.05 0.37
N ASP A 110 -0.27 -21.37 0.59
CA ASP A 110 0.45 -22.15 1.59
C ASP A 110 1.73 -22.82 1.07
N THR A 111 1.94 -22.83 -0.25
CA THR A 111 3.09 -23.53 -0.84
C THR A 111 3.91 -22.67 -1.83
N ASP A 112 3.37 -21.58 -2.39
CA ASP A 112 4.15 -20.69 -3.24
C ASP A 112 5.27 -19.99 -2.47
N LYS A 113 6.50 -20.09 -2.97
CA LYS A 113 7.70 -19.58 -2.29
C LYS A 113 7.70 -18.06 -2.09
N HIS A 114 7.13 -17.29 -3.03
CA HIS A 114 7.13 -15.83 -2.96
C HIS A 114 6.06 -15.37 -1.97
N ILE A 115 4.88 -16.00 -1.99
CA ILE A 115 3.82 -15.76 -1.00
C ILE A 115 4.28 -16.15 0.41
N LEU A 116 4.94 -17.31 0.54
CA LEU A 116 5.50 -17.76 1.82
C LEU A 116 6.56 -16.80 2.37
N TYR A 117 7.40 -16.21 1.52
CA TYR A 117 8.34 -15.17 1.95
C TYR A 117 7.58 -13.99 2.61
N ILE A 118 6.54 -13.45 1.98
CA ILE A 118 5.78 -12.32 2.55
C ILE A 118 5.08 -12.73 3.85
N ARG A 119 4.41 -13.89 3.86
CA ARG A 119 3.70 -14.40 5.05
C ARG A 119 4.65 -14.63 6.23
N ASN A 120 5.83 -15.20 5.98
CA ASN A 120 6.84 -15.41 7.02
C ASN A 120 7.41 -14.09 7.54
N SER A 121 7.63 -13.10 6.68
CA SER A 121 8.00 -11.74 7.09
C SER A 121 6.94 -11.11 8.00
N VAL A 122 5.66 -11.18 7.63
CA VAL A 122 4.56 -10.66 8.47
C VAL A 122 4.51 -11.36 9.83
N LYS A 123 4.62 -12.70 9.84
CA LYS A 123 4.61 -13.48 11.08
C LYS A 123 5.75 -13.10 12.01
N LEU A 124 6.96 -12.95 11.46
CA LEU A 124 8.14 -12.61 12.26
C LEU A 124 8.08 -11.14 12.74
N LEU A 125 7.62 -10.20 11.91
CA LEU A 125 7.34 -8.82 12.36
C LEU A 125 6.32 -8.80 13.51
N LYS A 126 5.25 -9.61 13.42
CA LYS A 126 4.23 -9.69 14.47
C LYS A 126 4.82 -10.23 15.77
N GLN A 127 5.67 -11.26 15.67
CA GLN A 127 6.34 -11.87 16.82
C GLN A 127 7.29 -10.90 17.52
N GLU A 128 8.07 -10.11 16.77
CA GLU A 128 9.10 -9.23 17.35
C GLU A 128 8.56 -7.86 17.78
N PHE A 129 7.61 -7.28 17.02
CA PHE A 129 7.22 -5.87 17.16
C PHE A 129 5.72 -5.63 17.32
N GLY A 130 4.90 -6.67 17.20
CA GLY A 130 3.45 -6.56 17.03
C GLY A 130 2.64 -6.06 18.23
N ASP A 131 3.28 -5.90 19.40
CA ASP A 131 2.69 -5.29 20.59
C ASP A 131 2.88 -3.77 20.63
N SER A 132 3.95 -3.28 19.98
CA SER A 132 4.33 -1.86 19.96
C SER A 132 3.97 -1.16 18.65
N PHE A 133 3.95 -1.90 17.54
CA PHE A 133 3.69 -1.39 16.21
C PHE A 133 2.57 -2.16 15.52
N PRO A 134 1.68 -1.48 14.79
CA PRO A 134 0.78 -2.13 13.86
C PRO A 134 1.53 -2.51 12.57
N ILE A 135 1.12 -3.60 11.94
CA ILE A 135 1.71 -4.08 10.68
C ILE A 135 0.71 -3.89 9.55
N ALA A 136 1.09 -3.12 8.53
CA ALA A 136 0.33 -2.97 7.31
C ALA A 136 0.90 -3.88 6.22
N ALA A 137 0.07 -4.83 5.77
CA ALA A 137 0.38 -5.66 4.62
C ALA A 137 -0.13 -5.00 3.33
N ILE A 138 0.54 -5.27 2.22
CA ILE A 138 0.25 -4.64 0.93
C ILE A 138 -0.22 -5.74 -0.02
N VAL A 139 -1.40 -5.54 -0.60
CA VAL A 139 -2.04 -6.52 -1.50
C VAL A 139 -2.56 -5.77 -2.71
N THR A 140 -2.21 -6.22 -3.91
CA THR A 140 -2.76 -5.65 -5.15
C THR A 140 -4.28 -5.77 -5.15
N SER A 141 -4.97 -4.71 -5.55
CA SER A 141 -6.43 -4.75 -5.65
C SER A 141 -6.87 -5.77 -6.72
N PRO A 142 -8.05 -6.39 -6.60
CA PRO A 142 -8.48 -7.44 -7.52
C PRO A 142 -8.68 -6.95 -8.97
N ILE A 143 -8.99 -5.67 -9.17
CA ILE A 143 -9.08 -5.08 -10.53
C ILE A 143 -7.70 -4.72 -11.11
N ASP A 144 -6.68 -4.60 -10.25
CA ASP A 144 -5.32 -4.21 -10.61
C ASP A 144 -4.40 -5.41 -10.83
N LEU A 145 -4.66 -6.54 -10.17
CA LEU A 145 -3.85 -7.74 -10.36
C LEU A 145 -3.71 -8.18 -11.83
N PRO A 146 -4.76 -8.12 -12.69
CA PRO A 146 -4.60 -8.39 -14.12
C PRO A 146 -3.55 -7.51 -14.81
N ILE A 147 -3.36 -6.26 -14.36
CA ILE A 147 -2.33 -5.36 -14.90
C ILE A 147 -0.93 -5.93 -14.63
N LEU A 148 -0.69 -6.49 -13.45
CA LEU A 148 0.58 -7.15 -13.12
C LEU A 148 0.80 -8.46 -13.90
N LEU A 149 -0.29 -9.14 -14.27
CA LEU A 149 -0.26 -10.46 -14.91
C LEU A 149 -0.19 -10.41 -16.44
N LEU A 150 -0.72 -9.34 -17.04
CA LEU A 150 -0.89 -9.21 -18.49
C LEU A 150 -0.37 -7.88 -19.06
N GLY A 151 -0.37 -6.82 -18.26
CA GLY A 151 -0.11 -5.45 -18.69
C GLY A 151 -1.37 -4.60 -18.80
N LEU A 152 -1.20 -3.29 -18.64
CA LEU A 152 -2.30 -2.32 -18.59
C LEU A 152 -3.09 -2.25 -19.90
N ASP A 153 -2.41 -2.19 -21.05
CA ASP A 153 -3.05 -1.95 -22.35
C ASP A 153 -4.05 -3.05 -22.69
N LEU A 154 -3.62 -4.32 -22.61
CA LEU A 154 -4.48 -5.47 -22.87
C LEU A 154 -5.62 -5.60 -21.84
N TRP A 155 -5.36 -5.23 -20.58
CA TRP A 155 -6.40 -5.26 -19.56
C TRP A 155 -7.49 -4.20 -19.83
N LEU A 156 -7.09 -2.98 -20.21
CA LEU A 156 -8.02 -1.92 -20.61
C LEU A 156 -8.82 -2.32 -21.86
N GLU A 157 -8.16 -2.91 -22.87
CA GLU A 157 -8.84 -3.43 -24.07
C GLU A 157 -9.92 -4.46 -23.69
N THR A 158 -9.59 -5.35 -22.75
CA THR A 158 -10.53 -6.39 -22.27
C THR A 158 -11.72 -5.78 -21.55
N ILE A 159 -11.48 -4.82 -20.66
CA ILE A 159 -12.54 -4.11 -19.94
C ILE A 159 -13.49 -3.41 -20.91
N LEU A 160 -12.96 -2.80 -21.98
CA LEU A 160 -13.75 -2.03 -22.94
C LEU A 160 -14.51 -2.92 -23.93
N PHE A 161 -13.88 -4.00 -24.40
CA PHE A 161 -14.38 -4.76 -25.56
C PHE A 161 -14.77 -6.21 -25.28
N ASN A 162 -14.41 -6.77 -24.11
CA ASN A 162 -14.73 -8.15 -23.75
C ASN A 162 -15.18 -8.28 -22.29
N LYS A 163 -16.42 -7.85 -22.02
CA LYS A 163 -17.00 -7.78 -20.67
C LYS A 163 -17.03 -9.13 -19.95
N ASP A 164 -17.28 -10.21 -20.67
CA ASP A 164 -17.36 -11.56 -20.11
C ASP A 164 -15.98 -12.02 -19.63
N ALA A 165 -14.94 -11.84 -20.46
CA ALA A 165 -13.57 -12.13 -20.05
C ALA A 165 -13.13 -11.25 -18.87
N ALA A 166 -13.44 -9.96 -18.91
CA ALA A 166 -13.13 -9.05 -17.81
C ALA A 166 -13.78 -9.51 -16.49
N LYS A 167 -15.05 -9.96 -16.54
CA LYS A 167 -15.75 -10.48 -15.36
C LYS A 167 -15.10 -11.75 -14.83
N ILE A 168 -14.84 -12.74 -15.69
CA ILE A 168 -14.22 -14.01 -15.30
C ILE A 168 -12.86 -13.76 -14.66
N ILE A 169 -12.01 -12.96 -15.30
CA ILE A 169 -10.67 -12.63 -14.80
C ILE A 169 -10.76 -11.91 -13.45
N SER A 170 -11.67 -10.94 -13.31
CA SER A 170 -11.88 -10.20 -12.06
C SER A 170 -12.36 -11.10 -10.91
N ASP A 171 -13.18 -12.12 -11.21
CA ASP A 171 -13.65 -13.07 -10.21
C ASP A 171 -12.51 -13.98 -9.73
N ILE A 172 -11.60 -14.39 -10.64
CA ILE A 172 -10.43 -15.19 -10.30
C ILE A 172 -9.41 -14.39 -9.47
N THR A 173 -9.11 -13.16 -9.88
CA THR A 173 -8.20 -12.30 -9.11
C THR A 173 -8.79 -11.91 -7.76
N ALA A 174 -10.11 -11.70 -7.67
CA ALA A 174 -10.80 -11.51 -6.40
C ALA A 174 -10.61 -12.65 -5.42
N GLU A 175 -10.78 -13.91 -5.87
CA GLU A 175 -10.58 -15.07 -5.02
C GLU A 175 -9.15 -15.11 -4.46
N PHE A 176 -8.14 -14.89 -5.31
CA PHE A 176 -6.75 -14.81 -4.88
C PHE A 176 -6.53 -13.67 -3.87
N CYS A 177 -6.97 -12.45 -4.16
CA CYS A 177 -6.78 -11.29 -3.28
C CYS A 177 -7.41 -11.52 -1.90
N ILE A 178 -8.61 -12.12 -1.82
CA ILE A 178 -9.27 -12.43 -0.55
C ILE A 178 -8.46 -13.46 0.24
N ARG A 179 -8.05 -14.57 -0.41
CA ARG A 179 -7.27 -15.64 0.24
C ARG A 179 -5.93 -15.11 0.72
N TYR A 180 -5.23 -14.36 -0.12
CA TYR A 180 -3.92 -13.81 0.20
C TYR A 180 -3.98 -12.76 1.31
N ALA A 181 -4.90 -11.79 1.23
CA ALA A 181 -5.07 -10.79 2.28
C ALA A 181 -5.39 -11.42 3.64
N ASN A 182 -6.32 -12.38 3.67
CA ASN A 182 -6.67 -13.09 4.90
C ASN A 182 -5.50 -13.94 5.45
N ALA A 183 -4.68 -14.54 4.57
CA ALA A 183 -3.50 -15.27 5.01
C ALA A 183 -2.43 -14.37 5.66
N LEU A 184 -2.33 -13.10 5.24
CA LEU A 184 -1.46 -12.11 5.87
C LEU A 184 -2.04 -11.62 7.20
N ILE A 185 -3.37 -11.45 7.28
CA ILE A 185 -4.08 -11.11 8.53
C ILE A 185 -3.90 -12.22 9.56
N ASP A 186 -4.09 -13.48 9.18
CA ASP A 186 -3.86 -14.65 10.03
C ASP A 186 -2.39 -14.75 10.47
N GLY A 187 -1.47 -14.22 9.65
CA GLY A 187 -0.04 -14.07 9.99
C GLY A 187 0.27 -12.91 10.95
N GLY A 188 -0.67 -12.00 11.19
CA GLY A 188 -0.51 -10.90 12.14
C GLY A 188 -0.54 -9.49 11.54
N ALA A 189 -0.90 -9.33 10.27
CA ALA A 189 -1.15 -8.00 9.70
C ALA A 189 -2.40 -7.38 10.35
N ASP A 190 -2.27 -6.12 10.79
CA ASP A 190 -3.35 -5.35 11.41
C ASP A 190 -4.20 -4.60 10.37
N LEU A 191 -3.61 -4.28 9.21
CA LEU A 191 -4.23 -3.49 8.13
C LEU A 191 -3.81 -4.02 6.75
N ILE A 192 -4.67 -3.84 5.76
CA ILE A 192 -4.33 -4.06 4.35
C ILE A 192 -4.29 -2.72 3.62
N VAL A 193 -3.15 -2.41 2.99
CA VAL A 193 -3.02 -1.29 2.06
C VAL A 193 -3.18 -1.84 0.65
N MET A 194 -4.17 -1.32 -0.08
CA MET A 194 -4.45 -1.71 -1.46
C MET A 194 -4.09 -0.57 -2.40
N PRO A 195 -2.91 -0.62 -3.04
CA PRO A 195 -2.60 0.28 -4.14
C PRO A 195 -3.48 -0.03 -5.35
N GLY A 196 -3.79 1.01 -6.11
CA GLY A 196 -4.62 0.93 -7.29
C GLY A 196 -4.16 1.85 -8.40
N GLU A 197 -3.98 1.26 -9.58
CA GLU A 197 -3.65 1.97 -10.81
C GLU A 197 -4.91 2.16 -11.65
N PHE A 198 -5.73 1.11 -11.78
CA PHE A 198 -6.90 1.08 -12.64
C PHE A 198 -7.92 2.15 -12.29
N TRP A 199 -8.27 2.29 -11.01
CA TRP A 199 -9.45 3.05 -10.60
C TRP A 199 -9.19 4.54 -10.30
N ASN A 200 -8.00 5.03 -10.67
CA ASN A 200 -7.67 6.45 -10.55
C ASN A 200 -8.06 7.21 -11.83
N PRO A 201 -8.29 8.53 -11.74
CA PRO A 201 -8.91 9.31 -12.80
C PRO A 201 -7.97 9.60 -13.98
N ARG A 202 -6.68 9.25 -13.87
CA ARG A 202 -5.72 9.32 -14.98
C ARG A 202 -5.74 8.08 -15.87
N ILE A 203 -6.28 6.97 -15.38
CA ILE A 203 -6.32 5.69 -16.12
C ILE A 203 -7.72 5.39 -16.65
N VAL A 204 -8.76 5.58 -15.82
CA VAL A 204 -10.15 5.34 -16.25
C VAL A 204 -11.09 6.46 -15.84
N SER A 205 -12.21 6.58 -16.58
CA SER A 205 -13.29 7.49 -16.21
C SER A 205 -14.06 6.97 -14.98
N LYS A 206 -14.78 7.89 -14.33
CA LYS A 206 -15.67 7.55 -13.21
C LYS A 206 -16.69 6.46 -13.57
N ASP A 207 -17.23 6.48 -14.79
CA ASP A 207 -18.22 5.50 -15.25
C ASP A 207 -17.63 4.10 -15.39
N ILE A 208 -16.39 3.98 -15.89
CA ILE A 208 -15.68 2.70 -15.96
C ILE A 208 -15.42 2.18 -14.54
N ALA A 209 -15.00 3.04 -13.61
CA ALA A 209 -14.81 2.67 -12.21
C ALA A 209 -16.12 2.18 -11.55
N ILE A 210 -17.25 2.85 -11.79
CA ILE A 210 -18.58 2.45 -11.31
C ILE A 210 -18.99 1.09 -11.89
N GLN A 211 -18.66 0.83 -13.15
CA GLN A 211 -19.07 -0.41 -13.81
C GLN A 211 -18.22 -1.62 -13.41
N TYR A 212 -16.91 -1.43 -13.20
CA TYR A 212 -15.97 -2.56 -13.03
C TYR A 212 -15.31 -2.63 -11.65
N ALA A 213 -14.80 -1.51 -11.12
CA ALA A 213 -14.06 -1.51 -9.86
C ALA A 213 -14.98 -1.51 -8.63
N LEU A 214 -15.95 -0.60 -8.58
CA LEU A 214 -16.84 -0.45 -7.43
C LEU A 214 -17.65 -1.72 -7.09
N PRO A 215 -18.31 -2.41 -8.04
CA PRO A 215 -19.09 -3.62 -7.73
C PRO A 215 -18.19 -4.78 -7.33
N LEU A 216 -16.94 -4.80 -7.83
CA LEU A 216 -15.94 -5.77 -7.40
C LEU A 216 -15.56 -5.51 -5.95
N PHE A 217 -15.20 -4.28 -5.58
CA PHE A 217 -14.83 -3.94 -4.21
C PHE A 217 -15.98 -4.17 -3.21
N ILE A 218 -17.21 -3.79 -3.56
CA ILE A 218 -18.40 -4.03 -2.71
C ILE A 218 -18.57 -5.52 -2.39
N ARG A 219 -18.31 -6.43 -3.34
CA ARG A 219 -18.46 -7.87 -3.10
C ARG A 219 -17.24 -8.54 -2.45
N THR A 220 -16.03 -8.02 -2.69
CA THR A 220 -14.78 -8.67 -2.24
C THR A 220 -14.30 -8.17 -0.89
N PHE A 221 -14.31 -6.87 -0.66
CA PHE A 221 -13.71 -6.28 0.54
C PHE A 221 -14.39 -6.68 1.86
N PRO A 222 -15.72 -6.91 1.93
CA PRO A 222 -16.35 -7.47 3.14
C PRO A 222 -15.77 -8.82 3.58
N GLN A 223 -15.17 -9.58 2.66
CA GLN A 223 -14.60 -10.91 2.93
C GLN A 223 -13.16 -10.83 3.46
N ILE A 224 -12.56 -9.64 3.49
CA ILE A 224 -11.22 -9.40 4.05
C ILE A 224 -11.39 -9.01 5.52
N LYS A 225 -10.76 -9.76 6.42
CA LYS A 225 -10.99 -9.70 7.88
C LYS A 225 -10.27 -8.55 8.59
N ALA A 226 -9.79 -7.55 7.87
CA ALA A 226 -9.08 -6.40 8.43
C ALA A 226 -9.46 -5.11 7.72
N PRO A 227 -9.23 -3.95 8.36
CA PRO A 227 -9.45 -2.66 7.72
C PRO A 227 -8.56 -2.45 6.49
N ILE A 228 -9.11 -1.80 5.48
CA ILE A 228 -8.48 -1.54 4.19
C ILE A 228 -8.19 -0.04 4.04
N VAL A 229 -6.97 0.26 3.63
CA VAL A 229 -6.52 1.58 3.19
C VAL A 229 -6.43 1.57 1.66
N LEU A 230 -7.20 2.44 1.00
CA LEU A 230 -7.09 2.62 -0.45
C LEU A 230 -6.01 3.63 -0.79
N HIS A 231 -5.19 3.30 -1.79
CA HIS A 231 -4.12 4.15 -2.30
C HIS A 231 -4.10 4.14 -3.83
N SER A 232 -3.79 5.25 -4.48
CA SER A 232 -3.82 5.42 -5.94
C SER A 232 -2.43 5.51 -6.59
N GLY A 233 -1.41 4.82 -6.06
CA GLY A 233 -0.07 4.76 -6.68
C GLY A 233 0.68 6.11 -6.73
N GLY A 234 0.24 7.12 -5.96
CA GLY A 234 0.74 8.49 -6.03
C GLY A 234 0.01 9.38 -7.05
N ASN A 235 -0.96 8.82 -7.78
CA ASN A 235 -1.92 9.57 -8.59
C ASN A 235 -3.07 10.11 -7.71
N PRO A 236 -3.88 11.06 -8.21
CA PRO A 236 -5.02 11.56 -7.46
C PRO A 236 -5.98 10.43 -7.08
N ILE A 237 -6.47 10.44 -5.83
CA ILE A 237 -7.33 9.37 -5.32
C ILE A 237 -8.81 9.52 -5.70
N SER A 238 -9.19 10.65 -6.32
CA SER A 238 -10.56 10.91 -6.79
C SER A 238 -11.01 9.76 -7.71
N PRO A 239 -11.82 8.82 -7.21
CA PRO A 239 -13.18 9.07 -6.76
C PRO A 239 -13.46 8.56 -5.34
N ILE A 240 -12.94 9.27 -4.32
CA ILE A 240 -13.25 9.01 -2.90
C ILE A 240 -14.76 8.86 -2.69
N ASP A 241 -15.56 9.68 -3.35
CA ASP A 241 -17.03 9.68 -3.29
C ASP A 241 -17.65 8.34 -3.71
N LEU A 242 -17.01 7.59 -4.60
CA LEU A 242 -17.45 6.25 -4.96
C LEU A 242 -17.09 5.21 -3.91
N TYR A 243 -15.93 5.35 -3.26
CA TYR A 243 -15.35 4.29 -2.44
C TYR A 243 -15.64 4.43 -0.95
N VAL A 244 -16.18 5.56 -0.49
CA VAL A 244 -16.66 5.73 0.89
C VAL A 244 -17.74 4.72 1.29
N GLN A 245 -18.48 4.18 0.33
CA GLN A 245 -19.52 3.18 0.58
C GLN A 245 -19.01 1.73 0.61
N VAL A 246 -17.75 1.51 0.22
CA VAL A 246 -17.18 0.16 0.15
C VAL A 246 -16.91 -0.34 1.56
N PRO A 247 -17.44 -1.51 1.95
CA PRO A 247 -17.20 -2.06 3.28
C PRO A 247 -15.71 -2.32 3.54
N ASN A 248 -15.32 -2.26 4.81
CA ASN A 248 -13.94 -2.41 5.30
C ASN A 248 -12.92 -1.38 4.82
N VAL A 249 -13.22 -0.52 3.84
CA VAL A 249 -12.39 0.66 3.53
C VAL A 249 -12.53 1.66 4.67
N ILE A 250 -11.45 1.92 5.40
CA ILE A 250 -11.43 2.87 6.52
C ILE A 250 -10.67 4.16 6.19
N ALA A 251 -9.76 4.11 5.22
CA ALA A 251 -8.82 5.17 4.95
C ALA A 251 -8.54 5.39 3.46
N PHE A 252 -8.19 6.62 3.12
CA PHE A 252 -7.75 7.03 1.79
C PHE A 252 -6.36 7.67 1.89
N LEU A 253 -5.36 7.04 1.25
CA LEU A 253 -4.00 7.57 1.13
C LEU A 253 -3.90 8.52 -0.07
N LEU A 254 -4.03 9.81 0.24
CA LEU A 254 -4.01 10.93 -0.70
C LEU A 254 -2.63 11.13 -1.31
N SER A 255 -2.60 11.55 -2.58
CA SER A 255 -1.39 12.01 -3.25
C SER A 255 -1.12 13.50 -2.99
N LYS A 256 0.08 13.97 -3.32
CA LYS A 256 0.44 15.41 -3.24
C LYS A 256 -0.46 16.33 -4.06
N MET A 257 -1.22 15.77 -5.01
CA MET A 257 -2.13 16.49 -5.90
C MET A 257 -3.53 16.63 -5.31
N ASP A 258 -3.85 15.87 -4.27
CA ASP A 258 -5.16 15.88 -3.63
C ASP A 258 -5.19 16.94 -2.51
N SER A 259 -6.36 17.57 -2.36
CA SER A 259 -6.65 18.54 -1.30
C SER A 259 -7.26 17.83 -0.09
N PHE A 260 -6.64 17.96 1.09
CA PHE A 260 -7.20 17.42 2.35
C PHE A 260 -8.59 17.98 2.62
N ALA A 261 -8.80 19.27 2.38
CA ALA A 261 -10.10 19.91 2.61
C ALA A 261 -11.20 19.32 1.73
N ASP A 262 -10.91 19.09 0.45
CA ASP A 262 -11.91 18.53 -0.48
C ASP A 262 -12.11 17.04 -0.26
N ALA A 263 -11.04 16.30 0.02
CA ALA A 263 -11.11 14.91 0.43
C ALA A 263 -11.96 14.75 1.70
N ARG A 264 -11.80 15.63 2.70
CA ARG A 264 -12.58 15.59 3.94
C ARG A 264 -14.07 15.89 3.72
N LYS A 265 -14.39 16.87 2.86
CA LYS A 265 -15.80 17.17 2.48
C LYS A 265 -16.48 15.94 1.87
N ILE A 266 -15.75 15.17 1.06
CA ILE A 266 -16.28 14.00 0.36
C ILE A 266 -16.30 12.76 1.26
N ALA A 267 -15.20 12.49 1.97
CA ALA A 267 -15.03 11.31 2.80
C ALA A 267 -15.89 11.33 4.08
N GLY A 268 -16.34 12.52 4.48
CA GLY A 268 -17.01 12.74 5.76
C GLY A 268 -16.02 12.71 6.92
N LYS A 269 -16.52 12.96 8.14
CA LYS A 269 -15.69 13.07 9.35
C LYS A 269 -15.12 11.74 9.85
N GLU A 270 -15.77 10.62 9.56
CA GLU A 270 -15.43 9.31 10.16
C GLU A 270 -14.31 8.56 9.42
N ARG A 271 -14.05 8.88 8.14
CA ARG A 271 -13.01 8.22 7.35
C ARG A 271 -11.63 8.77 7.68
N LEU A 272 -10.61 7.93 7.65
CA LEU A 272 -9.24 8.41 7.81
C LEU A 272 -8.72 9.00 6.50
N LEU A 273 -8.07 10.15 6.59
CA LEU A 273 -7.25 10.66 5.51
C LEU A 273 -5.78 10.41 5.86
N MET A 274 -5.06 9.80 4.92
CA MET A 274 -3.63 9.59 5.04
C MET A 274 -2.91 10.37 3.96
N GLY A 275 -1.66 10.78 4.21
CA GLY A 275 -0.82 11.37 3.18
C GLY A 275 -0.15 12.69 3.59
N ASN A 276 0.27 13.52 2.65
CA ASN A 276 0.24 13.27 1.20
C ASN A 276 1.58 13.57 0.53
N MET A 277 2.66 13.62 1.32
CA MET A 277 4.01 13.87 0.81
C MET A 277 4.42 12.74 -0.14
N GLU A 278 4.90 13.07 -1.33
CA GLU A 278 5.34 12.05 -2.28
C GLU A 278 6.73 11.51 -1.91
N GLY A 279 6.77 10.26 -1.44
CA GLY A 279 7.98 9.63 -0.90
C GLY A 279 9.07 9.43 -1.96
N THR A 280 8.67 9.14 -3.20
CA THR A 280 9.59 8.88 -4.32
C THR A 280 10.40 10.12 -4.72
N HIS A 281 9.92 11.33 -4.45
CA HIS A 281 10.64 12.57 -4.77
C HIS A 281 11.47 13.12 -3.60
N LEU A 282 11.36 12.54 -2.39
CA LEU A 282 12.06 13.02 -1.21
C LEU A 282 13.59 13.09 -1.40
N PHE A 283 14.16 12.15 -2.17
CA PHE A 283 15.57 12.16 -2.56
C PHE A 283 16.02 13.50 -3.18
N ASN A 284 15.18 14.11 -4.02
CA ASN A 284 15.51 15.33 -4.78
C ASN A 284 15.26 16.64 -4.02
N LEU A 285 14.60 16.60 -2.85
CA LEU A 285 14.23 17.80 -2.12
C LEU A 285 15.37 18.27 -1.20
N ASN A 286 15.52 19.59 -1.06
CA ASN A 286 16.35 20.18 -0.01
C ASN A 286 15.55 20.35 1.30
N GLU A 287 16.25 20.59 2.40
CA GLU A 287 15.65 20.70 3.74
C GLU A 287 14.59 21.81 3.82
N GLN A 288 14.85 23.00 3.25
CA GLN A 288 13.87 24.10 3.29
C GLN A 288 12.57 23.74 2.57
N THR A 289 12.65 23.00 1.46
CA THR A 289 11.48 22.53 0.71
C THR A 289 10.71 21.47 1.50
N ILE A 290 11.43 20.54 2.15
CA ILE A 290 10.83 19.53 3.02
C ILE A 290 10.07 20.19 4.17
N GLU A 291 10.69 21.15 4.86
CA GLU A 291 10.07 21.91 5.94
C GLU A 291 8.79 22.59 5.47
N LYS A 292 8.86 23.32 4.34
CA LYS A 292 7.71 24.02 3.76
C LYS A 292 6.55 23.06 3.47
N ILE A 293 6.83 21.88 2.92
CA ILE A 293 5.80 20.87 2.65
C ILE A 293 5.20 20.35 3.97
N CYS A 294 6.05 19.99 4.95
CA CYS A 294 5.58 19.47 6.23
C CYS A 294 4.68 20.49 6.95
N TYR A 295 5.10 21.75 7.07
CA TYR A 295 4.30 22.79 7.72
C TYR A 295 3.01 23.09 6.97
N LYS A 296 3.00 23.01 5.63
CA LYS A 296 1.75 23.12 4.86
C LYS A 296 0.78 21.98 5.17
N ILE A 297 1.26 20.74 5.25
CA ILE A 297 0.43 19.59 5.61
C ILE A 297 -0.12 19.73 7.04
N LEU A 298 0.73 20.16 7.98
CA LEU A 298 0.32 20.42 9.37
C LEU A 298 -0.78 21.48 9.44
N GLU A 299 -0.66 22.58 8.69
CA GLU A 299 -1.67 23.63 8.63
C GLU A 299 -2.98 23.14 7.99
N ASP A 300 -2.89 22.41 6.88
CA ASP A 300 -4.06 21.87 6.16
C ASP A 300 -4.86 20.84 6.98
N THR A 301 -4.18 20.17 7.91
CA THR A 301 -4.77 19.09 8.72
C THR A 301 -4.97 19.47 10.18
N LYS A 302 -4.69 20.72 10.58
CA LYS A 302 -4.62 21.15 12.00
C LYS A 302 -5.87 20.83 12.83
N ASN A 303 -7.05 20.88 12.22
CA ASN A 303 -8.34 20.64 12.87
C ASN A 303 -8.89 19.22 12.60
N ASP A 304 -8.13 18.38 11.90
CA ASP A 304 -8.54 17.03 11.53
C ASP A 304 -7.89 16.02 12.50
N THR A 305 -8.70 15.43 13.36
CA THR A 305 -8.28 14.39 14.32
C THR A 305 -8.26 12.99 13.69
N ASN A 306 -8.89 12.81 12.52
CA ASN A 306 -8.95 11.56 11.77
C ASN A 306 -7.94 11.57 10.62
N PHE A 307 -6.70 11.92 10.96
CA PHE A 307 -5.59 12.09 10.03
C PHE A 307 -4.35 11.29 10.46
N ILE A 308 -3.68 10.69 9.49
CA ILE A 308 -2.36 10.06 9.65
C ILE A 308 -1.43 10.68 8.61
N PHE A 309 -0.30 11.24 9.04
CA PHE A 309 0.72 11.60 8.06
C PHE A 309 1.27 10.32 7.42
N ALA A 310 1.33 10.30 6.10
CA ALA A 310 1.94 9.21 5.37
C ALA A 310 2.68 9.74 4.14
N THR A 311 3.77 9.09 3.75
CA THR A 311 4.27 9.24 2.39
C THR A 311 3.37 8.51 1.41
N ALA A 312 3.05 9.15 0.30
CA ALA A 312 2.27 8.59 -0.80
C ALA A 312 3.19 8.13 -1.94
N GLY A 313 2.65 7.23 -2.76
CA GLY A 313 3.35 6.62 -3.90
C GLY A 313 4.04 5.32 -3.52
N ALA A 314 5.00 4.92 -4.34
CA ALA A 314 5.85 3.76 -4.09
C ALA A 314 6.81 3.99 -2.89
N ASP A 315 7.67 3.01 -2.64
CA ASP A 315 8.72 3.09 -1.60
C ASP A 315 9.55 4.37 -1.74
N ILE A 316 9.97 4.92 -0.60
CA ILE A 316 10.95 6.01 -0.59
C ILE A 316 12.21 5.53 -1.31
N GLN A 317 12.74 6.34 -2.22
CA GLN A 317 13.89 5.95 -3.04
C GLN A 317 15.05 5.51 -2.15
N TYR A 318 15.69 4.39 -2.53
CA TYR A 318 16.79 3.77 -1.81
C TYR A 318 17.87 4.79 -1.44
N ASP A 319 18.24 5.67 -2.36
CA ASP A 319 19.32 6.63 -2.16
C ASP A 319 18.95 7.85 -1.32
N THR A 320 17.70 7.98 -0.86
CA THR A 320 17.26 9.07 0.04
C THR A 320 18.14 9.14 1.27
N ASP A 321 18.68 10.33 1.55
CA ASP A 321 19.42 10.60 2.79
C ASP A 321 18.48 10.44 3.98
N ILE A 322 18.89 9.64 4.96
CA ILE A 322 18.12 9.34 6.17
C ILE A 322 17.77 10.62 6.93
N ASN A 323 18.65 11.63 6.91
CA ASN A 323 18.42 12.90 7.59
C ASN A 323 17.17 13.62 7.07
N LYS A 324 16.83 13.45 5.78
CA LYS A 324 15.59 14.00 5.21
C LYS A 324 14.35 13.32 5.78
N ILE A 325 14.41 12.00 5.97
CA ILE A 325 13.31 11.21 6.53
C ILE A 325 13.14 11.54 8.02
N ILE A 326 14.25 11.64 8.75
CA ILE A 326 14.28 12.05 10.16
C ILE A 326 13.74 13.47 10.33
N LEU A 327 14.09 14.40 9.43
CA LEU A 327 13.55 15.77 9.44
C LEU A 327 12.03 15.77 9.30
N VAL A 328 11.48 15.01 8.34
CA VAL A 328 10.03 14.85 8.18
C VAL A 328 9.42 14.27 9.46
N LYS A 329 9.98 13.18 9.98
CA LYS A 329 9.49 12.55 11.22
C LYS A 329 9.44 13.55 12.37
N LYS A 330 10.53 14.31 12.57
CA LYS A 330 10.66 15.31 13.62
C LYS A 330 9.58 16.38 13.49
N ILE A 331 9.39 16.96 12.31
CA ILE A 331 8.41 18.04 12.11
C ILE A 331 6.99 17.52 12.29
N MET A 332 6.65 16.40 11.64
CA MET A 332 5.30 15.85 11.70
C MET A 332 4.91 15.37 13.10
N SER A 333 5.88 15.04 13.95
CA SER A 333 5.64 14.64 15.34
C SER A 333 5.50 15.82 16.32
N GLN A 334 5.65 17.08 15.87
CA GLN A 334 5.50 18.27 16.74
C GLN A 334 4.06 18.62 17.06
N ARG A 335 3.10 18.21 16.21
CA ARG A 335 1.67 18.45 16.44
C ARG A 335 1.22 17.61 17.63
N ARG A 336 0.76 18.29 18.67
CA ARG A 336 0.08 17.71 19.83
C ARG A 336 -1.41 17.92 19.66
#